data_AF-R5KNL4-F1
#
_entry.id   AF-R5KNL4-F1
#
_cell.length_a   1.000
_cell.length_b   1.000
_cell.length_c   1.000
_cell.angle_alpha   90.00
_cell.angle_beta   90.00
_cell.angle_gamma   90.00
#
_symmetry.space_group_name_H-M   'P 1'
#
loop_
_entity.id
_entity.type
_entity.pdbx_description
1 polymer ?
#
loop_
_entity_poly.entity_id
_entity_poly.type
_entity_poly.pdbx_seq_one_letter_code
_entity_poly.pdbx_strand_id
1 'polypeptide(L)'
;MINDNVLTVRSFKNERYKTKEYRKKDFKPFLYLSKSEFKKYSKENDVTVAGSVKIKQKYYEDIETADDPERVLGKKYRKHIIGIFQAELDGVYTVQSFNDDSLNLSKMQKFDLYENLFFYHCIGYAYVGGKKFVKLCKFSLIPFPILILLLLGLLICLLFPVNDDPEQTPPMADQQPYSDVALAEPDPGSNFAVVVKREYHVSADNPAIELKNYVKNEKSISYNVFTDSGAYIGSTGLIEPGNKADLDIYSVLSSPGEYRLRLNAVSYNEDGSENPIDGNIFTTVVVE
;
A
#
# COMPACT_ATOMS: atom_id res chain seq x y z
N MET A 1 8.73 16.92 -14.55
CA MET A 1 8.66 15.73 -13.68
C MET A 1 8.35 14.43 -14.45
N ILE A 2 7.22 14.32 -15.18
CA ILE A 2 6.89 13.10 -15.97
C ILE A 2 7.73 13.01 -17.25
N ASN A 3 7.84 14.09 -18.02
CA ASN A 3 8.59 14.11 -19.29
C ASN A 3 10.12 14.03 -19.09
N ASP A 4 10.61 14.28 -17.87
CA ASP A 4 12.03 14.15 -17.54
C ASP A 4 12.43 12.69 -17.24
N ASN A 5 11.44 11.82 -17.00
CA ASN A 5 11.65 10.41 -16.67
C ASN A 5 11.29 9.50 -17.86
N VAL A 6 12.14 9.54 -18.89
CA VAL A 6 11.98 8.73 -20.10
C VAL A 6 12.89 7.50 -20.05
N LEU A 7 12.30 6.31 -20.12
CA LEU A 7 12.99 5.03 -20.08
C LEU A 7 12.85 4.30 -21.41
N THR A 8 13.96 4.16 -22.13
CA THR A 8 14.03 3.42 -23.39
C THR A 8 14.33 1.95 -23.13
N VAL A 9 13.48 1.05 -23.63
CA VAL A 9 13.74 -0.39 -23.53
C VAL A 9 14.92 -0.81 -24.39
N ARG A 10 15.72 -1.74 -23.85
CA ARG A 10 16.83 -2.39 -24.53
C ARG A 10 16.71 -3.89 -24.34
N SER A 11 17.16 -4.66 -25.33
CA SER A 11 17.25 -6.12 -25.19
C SER A 11 18.24 -6.47 -24.09
N PHE A 12 17.78 -7.20 -23.07
CA PHE A 12 18.66 -7.78 -22.07
C PHE A 12 19.45 -8.94 -22.71
N LYS A 13 20.77 -8.81 -22.79
CA LYS A 13 21.66 -9.86 -23.28
C LYS A 13 22.57 -10.30 -22.15
N ASN A 14 22.47 -11.57 -21.76
CA ASN A 14 23.31 -12.17 -20.75
C ASN A 14 23.39 -13.67 -20.99
N GLU A 15 24.58 -14.25 -20.91
CA GLU A 15 24.81 -15.67 -21.18
C GLU A 15 24.28 -16.59 -20.06
N ARG A 16 24.15 -16.07 -18.83
CA ARG A 16 23.78 -16.86 -17.64
C ARG A 16 22.27 -16.98 -17.41
N TYR A 17 21.46 -16.05 -17.90
CA TYR A 17 20.03 -16.00 -17.59
C TYR A 17 19.17 -16.17 -18.84
N LYS A 18 18.06 -16.90 -18.69
CA LYS A 18 17.16 -17.16 -19.81
C LYS A 18 16.27 -15.95 -20.06
N THR A 19 16.27 -15.46 -21.29
CA THR A 19 15.42 -14.36 -21.73
C THR A 19 14.22 -14.84 -22.52
N LYS A 20 13.14 -14.07 -22.48
CA LYS A 20 11.99 -14.20 -23.37
C LYS A 20 12.00 -13.05 -24.37
N GLU A 21 11.51 -13.30 -25.58
CA GLU A 21 11.32 -12.26 -26.57
C GLU A 21 9.91 -11.67 -26.44
N TYR A 22 9.83 -10.34 -26.41
CA TYR A 22 8.58 -9.62 -26.63
C TYR A 22 8.52 -9.21 -28.10
N ARG A 23 7.54 -9.74 -28.83
CA ARG A 23 7.30 -9.45 -30.25
C ARG A 23 5.87 -8.98 -30.48
N LYS A 24 5.72 -7.89 -31.21
CA LYS A 24 4.43 -7.35 -31.68
C LYS A 24 4.67 -6.69 -33.05
N LYS A 25 3.66 -6.72 -33.92
CA LYS A 25 3.77 -6.43 -35.37
C LYS A 25 4.55 -5.16 -35.71
N ASP A 26 4.43 -4.12 -34.90
CA ASP A 26 4.98 -2.79 -35.20
C ASP A 26 6.23 -2.45 -34.36
N PHE A 27 6.74 -3.39 -33.57
CA PHE A 27 7.83 -3.14 -32.63
C PHE A 27 9.06 -3.96 -32.98
N LYS A 28 10.23 -3.32 -32.84
CA LYS A 28 11.48 -4.05 -32.79
C LYS A 28 11.41 -5.02 -31.59
N PRO A 29 11.62 -6.33 -31.82
CA PRO A 29 11.58 -7.29 -30.73
C PRO A 29 12.65 -6.97 -29.68
N PHE A 30 12.31 -7.18 -28.41
CA PHE A 30 13.28 -7.03 -27.34
C PHE A 30 13.25 -8.20 -26.36
N LEU A 31 14.43 -8.49 -25.81
CA LEU A 31 14.62 -9.56 -24.83
C LEU A 31 14.38 -9.03 -23.41
N TYR A 32 13.56 -9.76 -22.64
CA TYR A 32 13.20 -9.43 -21.26
C TYR A 32 13.35 -10.67 -20.36
N LEU A 33 13.52 -10.44 -19.05
CA LEU A 33 13.60 -11.52 -18.07
C LEU A 33 12.19 -11.93 -17.61
N SER A 34 11.93 -13.24 -17.56
CA SER A 34 10.72 -13.74 -16.89
C SER A 34 10.77 -13.43 -15.38
N LYS A 35 9.64 -13.54 -14.66
CA LYS A 35 9.64 -13.25 -13.21
C LYS A 35 10.62 -14.09 -12.41
N SER A 36 10.69 -15.39 -12.72
CA SER A 36 11.56 -16.33 -12.03
C SER A 36 13.03 -16.00 -12.30
N GLU A 37 13.37 -15.72 -13.56
CA GLU A 37 14.74 -15.37 -13.96
C GLU A 37 15.16 -14.00 -13.41
N PHE A 38 14.26 -13.02 -13.41
CA PHE A 38 14.51 -11.72 -12.78
C PHE A 38 14.75 -11.86 -11.27
N LYS A 39 13.97 -12.71 -10.57
CA LYS A 39 14.17 -12.99 -9.13
C LYS A 39 15.53 -13.62 -8.84
N LYS A 40 16.09 -14.41 -9.75
CA LYS A 40 17.46 -14.94 -9.63
C LYS A 40 18.47 -13.83 -9.87
N TYR A 41 18.32 -13.11 -10.98
CA TYR A 41 19.19 -11.99 -11.34
C TYR A 41 19.27 -10.93 -10.24
N SER A 42 18.14 -10.54 -9.65
CA SER A 42 18.05 -9.52 -8.61
C SER A 42 18.62 -9.93 -7.25
N LYS A 43 18.87 -11.22 -7.01
CA LYS A 43 19.55 -11.68 -5.79
C LYS A 43 21.06 -11.51 -5.87
N GLU A 44 21.59 -11.65 -7.07
CA GLU A 44 23.03 -11.60 -7.35
C GLU A 44 23.47 -10.20 -7.80
N ASN A 45 22.52 -9.34 -8.17
CA ASN A 45 22.77 -8.00 -8.69
C ASN A 45 21.88 -6.99 -7.98
N ASP A 46 22.47 -5.87 -7.58
CA ASP A 46 21.74 -4.70 -7.09
C ASP A 46 20.97 -4.06 -8.26
N VAL A 47 19.65 -4.24 -8.28
CA VAL A 47 18.76 -3.81 -9.37
C VAL A 47 17.59 -3.01 -8.84
N THR A 48 17.11 -2.06 -9.65
CA THR A 48 15.97 -1.21 -9.32
C THR A 48 14.85 -1.41 -10.33
N VAL A 49 13.61 -1.57 -9.85
CA VAL A 49 12.42 -1.56 -10.71
C VAL A 49 11.87 -0.15 -10.75
N ALA A 50 11.98 0.51 -11.90
CA ALA A 50 11.64 1.93 -12.08
C ALA A 50 10.14 2.19 -12.28
N GLY A 51 9.32 1.14 -12.42
CA GLY A 51 7.88 1.24 -12.58
C GLY A 51 7.29 0.08 -13.36
N SER A 52 6.03 0.26 -13.78
CA SER A 52 5.22 -0.73 -14.48
C SER A 52 4.65 -0.17 -15.78
N VAL A 53 4.63 -0.98 -16.85
CA VAL A 53 4.07 -0.57 -18.15
C VAL A 53 3.00 -1.54 -18.65
N LYS A 54 1.93 -0.98 -19.21
CA LYS A 54 0.87 -1.72 -19.89
C LYS A 54 1.32 -2.06 -21.31
N ILE A 55 1.81 -3.29 -21.52
CA ILE A 55 2.32 -3.70 -22.84
C ILE A 55 1.26 -3.82 -23.95
N LYS A 56 -0.03 -3.62 -23.63
CA LYS A 56 -1.15 -3.54 -24.58
C LYS A 56 -1.89 -2.21 -24.49
N GLN A 57 -1.23 -1.15 -24.04
CA GLN A 57 -1.80 0.20 -24.07
C GLN A 57 -2.18 0.56 -25.52
N LYS A 58 -3.44 0.92 -25.72
CA LYS A 58 -3.99 1.25 -27.05
C LYS A 58 -3.65 2.68 -27.48
N TYR A 59 -3.66 3.60 -26.54
CA TYR A 59 -3.50 5.03 -26.78
C TYR A 59 -2.55 5.63 -25.75
N TYR A 60 -1.63 6.47 -26.22
CA TYR A 60 -0.75 7.30 -25.39
C TYR A 60 -1.10 8.76 -25.71
N GLU A 61 -1.38 9.53 -24.66
CA GLU A 61 -1.66 10.97 -24.75
C GLU A 61 -0.37 11.67 -24.32
N ASP A 62 0.29 12.38 -25.24
CA ASP A 62 1.46 13.19 -24.88
C ASP A 62 0.98 14.50 -24.23
N ILE A 63 1.68 14.96 -23.19
CA ILE A 63 1.33 16.19 -22.48
C ILE A 63 1.64 17.40 -23.36
N GLU A 64 2.79 17.37 -24.04
CA GLU A 64 3.29 18.51 -24.83
C GLU A 64 2.48 18.77 -26.09
N THR A 65 1.87 17.73 -26.65
CA THR A 65 1.12 17.82 -27.92
C THR A 65 -0.39 17.71 -27.74
N ALA A 66 -0.89 17.73 -26.50
CA ALA A 66 -2.32 17.67 -26.24
C ALA A 66 -2.96 19.05 -26.41
N ASP A 67 -4.22 19.08 -26.87
CA ASP A 67 -5.03 20.30 -26.95
C ASP A 67 -5.22 20.98 -25.58
N ASP A 68 -5.22 20.19 -24.51
CA ASP A 68 -5.34 20.63 -23.12
C ASP A 68 -4.30 19.90 -22.23
N PRO A 69 -3.07 20.43 -22.16
CA PRO A 69 -1.97 19.81 -21.41
C PRO A 69 -2.24 19.67 -19.91
N GLU A 70 -2.95 20.63 -19.29
CA GLU A 70 -3.22 20.64 -17.86
C GLU A 70 -4.18 19.51 -17.47
N ARG A 71 -5.25 19.32 -18.24
CA ARG A 71 -6.19 18.19 -18.05
C ARG A 71 -5.48 16.85 -18.22
N VAL A 72 -4.59 16.73 -19.22
CA VAL A 72 -3.82 15.50 -19.46
C VAL A 72 -2.84 15.23 -18.32
N LEU A 73 -2.12 16.25 -17.85
CA LEU A 73 -1.22 16.16 -16.72
C LEU A 73 -1.97 15.74 -15.45
N GLY A 74 -3.10 16.38 -15.14
CA GLY A 74 -3.95 16.03 -14.00
C GLY A 74 -4.47 14.59 -14.08
N LYS A 75 -4.90 14.14 -15.27
CA LYS A 75 -5.31 12.76 -15.53
C LYS A 75 -4.16 11.76 -15.32
N LYS A 76 -2.93 12.12 -15.70
CA LYS A 76 -1.75 11.28 -15.52
C LYS A 76 -1.36 11.15 -14.05
N TYR A 77 -1.38 12.24 -13.28
CA TYR A 77 -1.15 12.20 -11.83
C TYR A 77 -2.19 11.36 -11.09
N ARG A 78 -3.50 11.55 -11.37
CA ARG A 78 -4.57 10.72 -10.77
C ARG A 78 -4.42 9.23 -11.07
N LYS A 79 -3.72 8.88 -12.14
CA LYS A 79 -3.45 7.50 -12.54
C LYS A 79 -2.08 6.99 -12.08
N HIS A 80 -1.36 7.75 -11.25
CA HIS A 80 -0.03 7.42 -10.75
C HIS A 80 0.96 7.14 -11.90
N ILE A 81 0.91 7.94 -12.96
CA ILE A 81 1.86 7.90 -14.06
C ILE A 81 3.07 8.76 -13.68
N ILE A 82 4.25 8.16 -13.66
CA ILE A 82 5.50 8.72 -13.13
C ILE A 82 6.56 8.96 -14.21
N GLY A 83 6.27 8.61 -15.47
CA GLY A 83 7.21 8.77 -16.56
C GLY A 83 6.72 8.19 -17.88
N ILE A 84 7.66 8.03 -18.79
CA ILE A 84 7.42 7.51 -20.14
C ILE A 84 8.28 6.27 -20.35
N PHE A 85 7.65 5.17 -20.73
CA PHE A 85 8.37 4.01 -21.27
C PHE A 85 8.31 4.09 -22.79
N GLN A 86 9.44 3.94 -23.48
CA GLN A 86 9.47 3.99 -24.95
C GLN A 86 10.17 2.80 -25.56
N ALA A 87 9.62 2.32 -26.68
CA ALA A 87 10.12 1.19 -27.45
C ALA A 87 10.28 1.54 -28.93
N GLU A 88 11.33 1.01 -29.54
CA GLU A 88 11.65 1.24 -30.94
C GLU A 88 10.64 0.51 -31.84
N LEU A 89 10.11 1.21 -32.83
CA LEU A 89 9.24 0.68 -33.87
C LEU A 89 10.07 -0.12 -34.88
N ASP A 90 9.50 -1.21 -35.39
CA ASP A 90 10.12 -1.96 -36.47
C ASP A 90 9.99 -1.15 -37.78
N GLY A 91 11.10 -0.90 -38.46
CA GLY A 91 11.26 0.13 -39.50
C GLY A 91 10.52 -0.10 -40.82
N VAL A 92 9.41 -0.84 -40.83
CA VAL A 92 8.62 -1.19 -42.04
C VAL A 92 7.69 -0.05 -42.50
N TYR A 93 7.75 1.13 -41.86
CA TYR A 93 7.29 2.38 -42.47
C TYR A 93 8.47 3.05 -43.20
N THR A 94 8.61 2.69 -44.48
CA THR A 94 9.23 3.41 -45.61
C THR A 94 10.43 4.34 -45.35
N VAL A 95 11.57 3.92 -45.92
CA VAL A 95 12.67 4.71 -46.54
C VAL A 95 13.61 5.45 -45.59
N GLN A 96 14.73 4.83 -45.20
CA GLN A 96 16.01 4.88 -45.92
C GLN A 96 17.06 4.17 -45.05
N SER A 97 17.86 3.31 -45.67
CA SER A 97 19.03 2.66 -45.05
C SER A 97 19.95 3.70 -44.45
N PHE A 98 20.59 3.43 -43.31
CA PHE A 98 22.04 3.51 -43.15
C PHE A 98 22.41 2.95 -41.77
N ASN A 99 23.50 2.19 -41.73
CA ASN A 99 24.16 1.74 -40.51
C ASN A 99 24.53 2.97 -39.68
N ASP A 100 23.81 3.23 -38.61
CA ASP A 100 24.26 4.15 -37.57
C ASP A 100 23.57 3.80 -36.25
N ASP A 101 24.35 3.62 -35.18
CA ASP A 101 23.88 3.40 -33.80
C ASP A 101 23.31 4.70 -33.19
N SER A 102 22.78 5.61 -34.02
CA SER A 102 22.17 6.84 -33.60
C SER A 102 20.68 6.62 -33.28
N LEU A 103 20.29 6.96 -32.06
CA LEU A 103 18.91 6.92 -31.57
C LEU A 103 18.04 7.88 -32.40
N ASN A 104 17.39 7.37 -33.45
CA ASN A 104 16.43 8.16 -34.21
C ASN A 104 15.10 8.26 -33.43
N LEU A 105 14.91 9.38 -32.71
CA LEU A 105 13.76 9.65 -31.84
C LEU A 105 12.41 9.59 -32.58
N SER A 106 12.39 9.70 -33.92
CA SER A 106 11.19 9.59 -34.76
C SER A 106 10.58 8.18 -34.85
N LYS A 107 11.29 7.16 -34.32
CA LYS A 107 10.88 5.75 -34.40
C LYS A 107 10.49 5.16 -33.04
N MET A 108 10.09 5.98 -32.08
CA MET A 108 9.78 5.52 -30.72
C MET A 108 8.27 5.54 -30.46
N GLN A 109 7.73 4.40 -30.04
CA GLN A 109 6.40 4.35 -29.47
C GLN A 109 6.45 4.56 -27.96
N LYS A 110 5.73 5.57 -27.48
CA LYS A 110 5.63 5.95 -26.07
C LYS A 110 4.47 5.23 -25.37
N PHE A 111 4.68 4.96 -24.09
CA PHE A 111 3.74 4.34 -23.16
C PHE A 111 3.81 5.07 -21.83
N ASP A 112 2.70 5.05 -21.09
CA ASP A 112 2.71 5.55 -19.72
C ASP A 112 3.51 4.59 -18.82
N LEU A 113 4.47 5.13 -18.07
CA LEU A 113 5.14 4.43 -16.98
C LEU A 113 4.37 4.71 -15.70
N TYR A 114 3.79 3.67 -15.12
CA TYR A 114 3.03 3.75 -13.88
C TYR A 114 3.92 3.41 -12.69
N GLU A 115 3.67 4.04 -11.54
CA GLU A 115 4.29 3.65 -10.28
C GLU A 115 3.95 2.18 -9.96
N ASN A 116 2.65 1.86 -9.98
CA ASN A 116 2.16 0.49 -9.85
C ASN A 116 0.86 0.30 -10.65
N LEU A 117 0.56 -0.96 -11.01
CA LEU A 117 -0.63 -1.31 -11.78
C LEU A 117 -1.47 -2.35 -11.04
N PHE A 118 -2.64 -1.91 -10.54
CA PHE A 118 -3.66 -2.78 -9.95
C PHE A 118 -4.45 -3.52 -11.04
N PHE A 119 -4.82 -4.78 -10.79
CA PHE A 119 -5.51 -5.66 -11.76
C PHE A 119 -4.67 -6.01 -13.00
N TYR A 120 -3.35 -5.88 -12.92
CA TYR A 120 -2.43 -6.35 -13.94
C TYR A 120 -1.52 -7.45 -13.40
N HIS A 121 -1.34 -8.49 -14.20
CA HIS A 121 -0.35 -9.52 -13.96
C HIS A 121 0.97 -9.12 -14.62
N CYS A 122 2.04 -9.10 -13.84
CA CYS A 122 3.40 -9.01 -14.39
C CYS A 122 3.66 -10.20 -15.32
N ILE A 123 4.33 -10.00 -16.44
CA ILE A 123 4.78 -11.11 -17.30
C ILE A 123 6.31 -11.24 -17.31
N GLY A 124 7.02 -10.20 -16.86
CA GLY A 124 8.47 -10.15 -16.81
C GLY A 124 8.97 -8.72 -16.61
N TYR A 125 10.28 -8.56 -16.79
CA TYR A 125 11.01 -7.32 -16.53
C TYR A 125 11.88 -6.98 -17.73
N ALA A 126 11.61 -5.82 -18.32
CA ALA A 126 12.37 -5.28 -19.44
C ALA A 126 13.53 -4.42 -18.92
N TYR A 127 14.68 -4.54 -19.57
CA TYR A 127 15.87 -3.77 -19.23
C TYR A 127 15.79 -2.39 -19.87
N VAL A 128 16.16 -1.34 -19.12
CA VAL A 128 16.12 0.06 -19.60
C VAL A 128 17.45 0.81 -19.41
N GLY A 129 18.53 0.09 -19.05
CA GLY A 129 19.87 0.66 -18.87
C GLY A 129 20.36 0.66 -17.41
N GLY A 130 21.68 0.58 -17.24
CA GLY A 130 22.33 0.56 -15.94
C GLY A 130 21.87 -0.61 -15.08
N LYS A 131 21.34 -0.31 -13.88
CA LYS A 131 20.75 -1.29 -12.96
C LYS A 131 19.21 -1.30 -13.00
N LYS A 132 18.59 -0.62 -13.97
CA LYS A 132 17.15 -0.34 -13.98
C LYS A 132 16.37 -1.30 -14.88
N PHE A 133 15.21 -1.71 -14.38
CA PHE A 133 14.23 -2.54 -15.08
C PHE A 133 12.83 -1.97 -14.97
N VAL A 134 11.98 -2.27 -15.95
CA VAL A 134 10.56 -1.92 -15.95
C VAL A 134 9.72 -3.19 -15.99
N LYS A 135 8.71 -3.25 -15.12
CA LYS A 135 7.79 -4.37 -15.01
C LYS A 135 6.80 -4.36 -16.18
N LEU A 136 6.80 -5.42 -16.98
CA LEU A 136 5.87 -5.61 -18.09
C LEU A 136 4.57 -6.22 -17.57
N CYS A 137 3.44 -5.54 -17.79
CA CYS A 137 2.15 -5.91 -17.20
C CYS A 137 1.07 -6.16 -18.27
N LYS A 138 0.34 -7.28 -18.13
CA LYS A 138 -0.89 -7.59 -18.90
C LYS A 138 -2.11 -7.51 -18.00
N PHE A 139 -3.22 -7.02 -18.53
CA PHE A 139 -4.48 -6.99 -17.79
C PHE A 139 -4.86 -8.42 -17.38
N SER A 140 -5.31 -8.58 -16.14
CA SER A 140 -5.74 -9.86 -15.60
C SER A 140 -7.00 -9.65 -14.79
N LEU A 141 -8.05 -10.38 -15.15
CA LEU A 141 -9.30 -10.39 -14.41
C LEU A 141 -9.21 -11.24 -13.14
N ILE A 142 -8.15 -12.04 -12.92
CA ILE A 142 -8.01 -13.00 -11.79
C ILE A 142 -8.32 -12.41 -10.40
N PRO A 143 -7.93 -11.17 -10.03
CA PRO A 143 -8.38 -10.57 -8.78
C PRO A 143 -9.91 -10.43 -8.63
N PHE A 144 -10.66 -10.29 -9.72
CA PHE A 144 -12.12 -10.16 -9.71
C PHE A 144 -12.88 -11.43 -9.30
N PRO A 145 -12.63 -12.64 -9.85
CA PRO A 145 -13.24 -13.87 -9.37
C PRO A 145 -12.81 -14.21 -7.93
N ILE A 146 -11.60 -13.84 -7.49
CA ILE A 146 -11.22 -14.01 -6.07
C ILE A 146 -12.13 -13.16 -5.17
N LEU A 147 -12.37 -11.90 -5.55
CA LEU A 147 -13.30 -11.03 -4.83
C LEU A 147 -14.73 -11.60 -4.83
N ILE A 148 -15.21 -12.12 -5.96
CA ILE A 148 -16.52 -12.77 -6.04
C ILE A 148 -16.59 -13.99 -5.11
N LEU A 149 -15.55 -14.83 -5.09
CA LEU A 149 -15.52 -16.01 -4.21
C LEU A 149 -15.53 -15.62 -2.72
N LEU A 150 -14.81 -14.56 -2.35
CA LEU A 150 -14.85 -14.03 -0.98
C LEU A 150 -16.24 -13.49 -0.61
N LEU A 151 -16.87 -12.74 -1.51
CA LEU A 151 -18.24 -12.26 -1.31
C LEU A 151 -19.25 -13.40 -1.19
N LEU A 152 -19.08 -14.46 -1.98
CA LEU A 152 -19.93 -15.63 -1.96
C LEU A 152 -19.72 -16.46 -0.68
N GLY A 153 -18.48 -16.56 -0.20
CA GLY A 153 -18.16 -17.15 1.11
C GLY A 153 -18.81 -16.37 2.25
N LEU A 154 -18.72 -15.05 2.22
CA LEU A 154 -19.36 -14.18 3.21
C LEU A 154 -20.90 -14.32 3.19
N LEU A 155 -21.49 -14.42 2.00
CA LEU A 155 -22.92 -14.70 1.85
C LEU A 155 -23.31 -16.07 2.44
N ILE A 156 -22.50 -17.12 2.21
CA ILE A 156 -22.72 -18.45 2.77
C ILE A 156 -22.64 -18.40 4.31
N CYS A 157 -21.67 -17.70 4.88
CA CYS A 157 -21.56 -17.52 6.34
C CYS A 157 -22.77 -16.80 6.94
N LEU A 158 -23.37 -15.85 6.21
CA LEU A 158 -24.59 -15.16 6.64
C LEU A 158 -25.85 -16.03 6.50
N LEU A 159 -25.92 -16.89 5.49
CA LEU A 159 -27.09 -17.75 5.22
C LEU A 159 -27.09 -19.06 6.02
N PHE A 160 -25.91 -19.53 6.43
CA PHE A 160 -25.72 -20.72 7.27
C PHE A 160 -24.90 -20.32 8.49
N PRO A 161 -25.52 -19.67 9.50
CA PRO A 161 -24.85 -19.48 10.78
C PRO A 161 -24.43 -20.86 11.29
N VAL A 162 -23.15 -20.98 11.66
CA VAL A 162 -22.65 -22.16 12.34
C VAL A 162 -23.49 -22.29 13.61
N ASN A 163 -24.19 -23.42 13.72
CA ASN A 163 -24.98 -23.74 14.90
C ASN A 163 -23.98 -24.20 15.96
N ASP A 164 -23.33 -23.23 16.62
CA ASP A 164 -22.61 -23.51 17.85
C ASP A 164 -23.68 -23.90 18.88
N ASP A 165 -23.63 -25.15 19.32
CA ASP A 165 -24.43 -25.61 20.46
C ASP A 165 -24.23 -24.60 21.60
N PRO A 166 -25.31 -24.03 22.17
CA PRO A 166 -25.15 -23.09 23.25
C PRO A 166 -24.68 -23.86 24.49
N GLU A 167 -23.42 -23.68 24.88
CA GLU A 167 -23.03 -23.92 26.25
C GLU A 167 -24.01 -23.18 27.17
N GLN A 168 -24.62 -23.92 28.09
CA GLN A 168 -25.63 -23.43 29.00
C GLN A 168 -25.16 -22.17 29.72
N THR A 169 -25.79 -21.05 29.39
CA THR A 169 -25.64 -19.79 30.13
C THR A 169 -26.31 -19.98 31.49
N PRO A 170 -25.67 -19.65 32.63
CA PRO A 170 -26.32 -19.70 33.93
C PRO A 170 -27.51 -18.72 33.97
N PRO A 171 -28.53 -19.00 34.81
CA PRO A 171 -29.80 -18.28 34.76
C PRO A 171 -29.63 -16.80 35.09
N MET A 172 -30.21 -15.94 34.25
CA MET A 172 -30.33 -14.50 34.51
C MET A 172 -31.18 -14.28 35.75
N ALA A 173 -30.53 -13.91 36.85
CA ALA A 173 -31.16 -13.14 37.91
C ALA A 173 -30.48 -11.76 37.94
N ASP A 174 -31.31 -10.72 37.93
CA ASP A 174 -30.97 -9.32 38.18
C ASP A 174 -30.07 -8.61 37.15
N GLN A 175 -30.56 -8.43 35.93
CA GLN A 175 -30.09 -7.34 35.07
C GLN A 175 -31.06 -6.16 35.14
N GLN A 176 -30.59 -5.04 35.69
CA GLN A 176 -31.24 -3.73 35.60
C GLN A 176 -31.49 -3.37 34.13
N PRO A 177 -32.55 -2.58 33.83
CA PRO A 177 -32.91 -2.25 32.45
C PRO A 177 -31.72 -1.63 31.72
N TYR A 178 -31.28 -2.33 30.68
CA TYR A 178 -30.28 -1.85 29.75
C TYR A 178 -30.83 -0.62 29.03
N SER A 179 -30.24 0.53 29.35
CA SER A 179 -30.52 1.81 28.73
C SER A 179 -29.58 1.97 27.54
N ASP A 180 -30.09 1.75 26.32
CA ASP A 180 -29.44 2.20 25.09
C ASP A 180 -29.46 3.73 25.03
N VAL A 181 -28.57 4.36 25.80
CA VAL A 181 -27.99 5.62 25.39
C VAL A 181 -26.67 5.25 24.74
N ALA A 182 -26.75 4.86 23.46
CA ALA A 182 -25.59 4.88 22.61
C ALA A 182 -25.01 6.30 22.69
N LEU A 183 -23.88 6.45 23.38
CA LEU A 183 -23.05 7.64 23.24
C LEU A 183 -22.70 7.68 21.76
N ALA A 184 -23.26 8.66 21.04
CA ALA A 184 -22.91 8.92 19.66
C ALA A 184 -21.39 9.02 19.57
N GLU A 185 -20.76 8.08 18.85
CA GLU A 185 -19.35 8.20 18.52
C GLU A 185 -19.17 9.52 17.75
N PRO A 186 -18.21 10.38 18.16
CA PRO A 186 -17.94 11.59 17.42
C PRO A 186 -17.45 11.21 16.02
N ASP A 187 -18.13 11.77 15.01
CA ASP A 187 -17.71 11.75 13.62
C ASP A 187 -16.25 12.25 13.54
N PRO A 188 -15.28 11.48 13.02
CA PRO A 188 -13.85 11.83 13.02
C PRO A 188 -13.51 12.88 11.95
N GLY A 189 -14.38 13.88 11.82
CA GLY A 189 -14.25 15.03 10.93
C GLY A 189 -13.40 16.13 11.56
N SER A 190 -12.11 15.88 11.81
CA SER A 190 -11.03 16.89 11.71
C SER A 190 -9.64 16.31 12.01
N ASN A 191 -8.90 16.01 10.94
CA ASN A 191 -7.44 16.09 10.82
C ASN A 191 -6.51 15.29 11.77
N PHE A 192 -6.93 14.21 12.42
CA PHE A 192 -5.99 13.29 13.07
C PHE A 192 -6.40 11.82 12.92
N ALA A 193 -5.62 11.04 12.18
CA ALA A 193 -5.80 9.58 12.15
C ALA A 193 -4.92 8.97 13.25
N VAL A 194 -5.53 8.53 14.34
CA VAL A 194 -4.86 7.76 15.38
C VAL A 194 -4.92 6.27 15.01
N VAL A 195 -3.76 5.60 14.96
CA VAL A 195 -3.69 4.16 14.66
C VAL A 195 -3.49 3.40 15.96
N VAL A 196 -4.57 2.82 16.48
CA VAL A 196 -4.54 1.92 17.64
C VAL A 196 -4.95 0.52 17.22
N LYS A 197 -4.22 -0.50 17.65
CA LYS A 197 -4.67 -1.89 17.52
C LYS A 197 -5.81 -2.12 18.52
N ARG A 198 -6.91 -2.73 18.09
CA ARG A 198 -8.09 -2.92 18.96
C ARG A 198 -7.84 -3.90 20.12
N GLU A 199 -6.87 -4.79 19.97
CA GLU A 199 -6.56 -5.83 20.96
C GLU A 199 -5.05 -6.12 21.02
N TYR A 200 -4.50 -6.19 22.23
CA TYR A 200 -3.13 -6.60 22.50
C TYR A 200 -3.11 -7.84 23.38
N HIS A 201 -2.15 -8.73 23.13
CA HIS A 201 -1.82 -9.84 24.01
C HIS A 201 -0.48 -9.52 24.65
N VAL A 202 -0.44 -9.43 25.97
CA VAL A 202 0.75 -9.08 26.73
C VAL A 202 1.06 -10.16 27.76
N SER A 203 2.34 -10.39 27.99
CA SER A 203 2.84 -11.35 28.96
C SER A 203 4.14 -10.82 29.55
N ALA A 204 4.73 -11.53 30.53
CA ALA A 204 6.02 -11.15 31.09
C ALA A 204 7.14 -11.04 30.03
N ASP A 205 7.08 -11.86 28.97
CA ASP A 205 8.04 -11.86 27.87
C ASP A 205 7.72 -10.81 26.79
N ASN A 206 6.47 -10.32 26.73
CA ASN A 206 6.02 -9.27 25.83
C ASN A 206 5.13 -8.26 26.58
N PRO A 207 5.72 -7.38 27.42
CA PRO A 207 4.95 -6.64 28.42
C PRO A 207 4.24 -5.39 27.89
N ALA A 208 4.50 -5.01 26.64
CA ALA A 208 4.19 -3.69 26.12
C ALA A 208 3.13 -3.67 25.02
N ILE A 209 2.40 -2.55 24.95
CA ILE A 209 1.53 -2.19 23.83
C ILE A 209 2.23 -1.16 22.94
N GLU A 210 2.07 -1.32 21.63
CA GLU A 210 2.66 -0.45 20.62
C GLU A 210 1.63 0.60 20.16
N LEU A 211 1.86 1.88 20.44
CA LEU A 211 1.01 3.00 20.02
C LEU A 211 1.71 3.82 18.93
N LYS A 212 0.94 4.35 17.96
CA LYS A 212 1.50 4.93 16.72
C LYS A 212 0.93 6.29 16.40
N ASN A 213 1.80 7.16 15.89
CA ASN A 213 1.39 8.37 15.20
C ASN A 213 1.38 8.12 13.69
N TYR A 214 0.23 8.30 13.02
CA TYR A 214 0.09 8.02 11.60
C TYR A 214 0.99 8.94 10.76
N VAL A 215 1.60 8.39 9.71
CA VAL A 215 2.58 9.12 8.87
C VAL A 215 2.03 10.38 8.18
N LYS A 216 0.71 10.50 8.04
CA LYS A 216 0.07 11.69 7.46
C LYS A 216 -0.33 12.75 8.48
N ASN A 217 -0.13 12.50 9.76
CA ASN A 217 -0.39 13.51 10.78
C ASN A 217 0.71 14.58 10.70
N GLU A 218 0.35 15.84 10.91
CA GLU A 218 1.30 16.96 10.83
C GLU A 218 1.96 17.28 12.17
N LYS A 219 1.43 16.71 13.27
CA LYS A 219 1.82 17.02 14.64
C LYS A 219 2.25 15.77 15.40
N SER A 220 3.08 15.97 16.42
CA SER A 220 3.42 14.90 17.38
C SER A 220 2.22 14.59 18.28
N ILE A 221 2.08 13.34 18.69
CA ILE A 221 1.04 12.88 19.63
C ILE A 221 1.69 12.33 20.90
N SER A 222 1.05 12.52 22.04
CA SER A 222 1.29 11.70 23.23
C SER A 222 0.02 10.97 23.67
N TYR A 223 0.17 9.74 24.16
CA TYR A 223 -0.91 8.95 24.74
C TYR A 223 -0.70 8.80 26.23
N ASN A 224 -1.72 9.17 27.01
CA ASN A 224 -1.83 8.80 28.41
C ASN A 224 -2.81 7.64 28.54
N VAL A 225 -2.36 6.55 29.14
CA VAL A 225 -3.09 5.28 29.19
C VAL A 225 -3.64 5.05 30.60
N PHE A 226 -4.92 4.72 30.67
CA PHE A 226 -5.63 4.46 31.90
C PHE A 226 -6.39 3.12 31.80
N THR A 227 -6.64 2.47 32.93
CA THR A 227 -7.68 1.44 33.03
C THR A 227 -9.06 2.08 32.86
N ASP A 228 -10.08 1.27 32.56
CA ASP A 228 -11.47 1.75 32.51
C ASP A 228 -11.96 2.33 33.86
N SER A 229 -11.44 1.80 34.97
CA SER A 229 -11.65 2.33 36.33
C SER A 229 -10.93 3.66 36.60
N GLY A 230 -10.13 4.16 35.65
CA GLY A 230 -9.44 5.44 35.73
C GLY A 230 -8.04 5.41 36.35
N ALA A 231 -7.48 4.23 36.65
CA ALA A 231 -6.12 4.11 37.16
C ALA A 231 -5.11 4.42 36.05
N TYR A 232 -4.16 5.32 36.32
CA TYR A 232 -3.11 5.67 35.35
C TYR A 232 -2.08 4.56 35.23
N ILE A 233 -1.78 4.16 34.00
CA ILE A 233 -0.79 3.13 33.67
C ILE A 233 0.53 3.80 33.27
N GLY A 234 0.48 4.75 32.33
CA GLY A 234 1.69 5.39 31.83
C GLY A 234 1.44 6.28 30.62
N SER A 235 2.53 6.87 30.13
CA SER A 235 2.55 7.77 28.98
C SER A 235 3.59 7.33 27.97
N THR A 236 3.28 7.45 26.69
CA THR A 236 4.23 7.18 25.60
C THR A 236 5.27 8.27 25.41
N GLY A 237 5.11 9.44 26.06
CA GLY A 237 5.80 10.65 25.64
C GLY A 237 5.38 11.09 24.24
N LEU A 238 6.17 11.97 23.61
CA LEU A 238 5.90 12.50 22.27
C LEU A 238 6.31 11.49 21.20
N ILE A 239 5.38 11.21 20.28
CA ILE A 239 5.58 10.35 19.11
C ILE A 239 5.46 11.23 17.85
N GLU A 240 6.56 11.38 17.12
CA GLU A 240 6.58 12.10 15.84
C GLU A 240 5.77 11.37 14.75
N PRO A 241 5.27 12.08 13.72
CA PRO A 241 4.55 11.46 12.61
C PRO A 241 5.30 10.30 11.95
N GLY A 242 4.64 9.14 11.84
CA GLY A 242 5.21 7.92 11.25
C GLY A 242 6.00 7.05 12.24
N ASN A 243 6.25 7.54 13.45
CA ASN A 243 6.93 6.79 14.50
C ASN A 243 5.93 6.07 15.43
N LYS A 244 6.50 5.27 16.33
CA LYS A 244 5.79 4.44 17.30
C LYS A 244 6.49 4.46 18.64
N ALA A 245 5.75 4.19 19.70
CA ALA A 245 6.29 4.00 21.04
C ALA A 245 5.66 2.77 21.69
N ASP A 246 6.47 2.04 22.43
CA ASP A 246 6.03 0.89 23.21
C ASP A 246 5.84 1.34 24.67
N LEU A 247 4.69 1.00 25.25
CA LEU A 247 4.38 1.27 26.65
C LEU A 247 4.22 -0.06 27.37
N ASP A 248 5.08 -0.33 28.35
CA ASP A 248 4.94 -1.47 29.25
C ASP A 248 3.67 -1.30 30.10
N ILE A 249 2.74 -2.25 29.94
CA ILE A 249 1.50 -2.28 30.71
C ILE A 249 1.42 -3.49 31.63
N TYR A 250 2.18 -4.56 31.35
CA TYR A 250 2.20 -5.78 32.14
C TYR A 250 2.73 -5.54 33.56
N SER A 251 3.66 -4.59 33.70
CA SER A 251 4.15 -4.13 35.00
C SER A 251 3.05 -3.61 35.94
N VAL A 252 1.91 -3.15 35.39
CA VAL A 252 0.76 -2.64 36.15
C VAL A 252 -0.40 -3.64 36.16
N LEU A 253 -0.63 -4.34 35.05
CA LEU A 253 -1.72 -5.31 34.85
C LEU A 253 -1.21 -6.75 34.93
N SER A 254 -0.42 -7.08 35.95
CA SER A 254 0.31 -8.36 36.06
C SER A 254 -0.57 -9.60 36.30
N SER A 255 -1.89 -9.45 36.38
CA SER A 255 -2.82 -10.55 36.63
C SER A 255 -3.46 -11.01 35.31
N PRO A 256 -3.51 -12.31 35.01
CA PRO A 256 -4.16 -12.80 33.81
C PRO A 256 -5.64 -12.38 33.74
N GLY A 257 -6.06 -11.90 32.58
CA GLY A 257 -7.41 -11.39 32.37
C GLY A 257 -7.54 -10.44 31.20
N GLU A 258 -8.78 -10.06 30.89
CA GLU A 258 -9.10 -9.08 29.85
C GLU A 258 -9.35 -7.71 30.49
N TYR A 259 -8.64 -6.70 29.99
CA TYR A 259 -8.69 -5.33 30.48
C TYR A 259 -9.04 -4.38 29.35
N ARG A 260 -10.04 -3.54 29.58
CA ARG A 260 -10.33 -2.40 28.71
C ARG A 260 -9.50 -1.20 29.15
N LEU A 261 -8.73 -0.64 28.23
CA LEU A 261 -7.91 0.54 28.46
C LEU A 261 -8.51 1.76 27.76
N ARG A 262 -8.46 2.90 28.44
CA ARG A 262 -8.78 4.22 27.91
C ARG A 262 -7.49 4.96 27.56
N LEU A 263 -7.39 5.41 26.32
CA LEU A 263 -6.28 6.15 25.77
C LEU A 263 -6.70 7.60 25.57
N ASN A 264 -6.04 8.51 26.28
CA ASN A 264 -6.21 9.94 26.10
C ASN A 264 -5.09 10.44 25.20
N ALA A 265 -5.42 10.80 23.97
CA ALA A 265 -4.46 11.29 22.99
C ALA A 265 -4.42 12.83 22.99
N VAL A 266 -3.22 13.40 23.01
CA VAL A 266 -2.99 14.85 22.93
C VAL A 266 -2.06 15.13 21.77
N SER A 267 -2.47 16.03 20.85
CA SER A 267 -1.60 16.51 19.78
C SER A 267 -0.89 17.80 20.21
N TYR A 268 0.33 18.04 19.72
CA TYR A 268 1.13 19.20 20.10
C TYR A 268 1.47 20.05 18.87
N ASN A 269 1.29 21.35 18.98
CA ASN A 269 1.75 22.31 17.97
C ASN A 269 3.29 22.46 18.04
N GLU A 270 3.89 23.07 17.01
CA GLU A 270 5.34 23.31 16.97
C GLU A 270 5.82 24.22 18.11
N ASP A 271 4.97 25.09 18.63
CA ASP A 271 5.24 25.95 19.79
C ASP A 271 5.08 25.23 21.15
N GLY A 272 4.76 23.93 21.12
CA GLY A 272 4.56 23.11 22.31
C GLY A 272 3.16 23.23 22.94
N SER A 273 2.26 24.03 22.36
CA SER A 273 0.89 24.13 22.88
C SER A 273 0.09 22.86 22.60
N GLU A 274 -0.70 22.46 23.60
CA GLU A 274 -1.56 21.27 23.53
C GLU A 274 -2.81 21.55 22.71
N ASN A 275 -3.15 20.59 21.87
CA ASN A 275 -4.40 20.55 21.11
C ASN A 275 -5.04 19.17 21.38
N PRO A 276 -5.97 19.09 22.36
CA PRO A 276 -6.64 17.85 22.74
C PRO A 276 -7.33 17.20 21.53
N ILE A 277 -7.29 15.87 21.48
CA ILE A 277 -8.05 15.12 20.48
C ILE A 277 -9.37 14.73 21.14
N ASP A 278 -10.48 15.22 20.59
CA ASP A 278 -11.81 14.90 21.08
C ASP A 278 -12.17 13.42 20.81
N GLY A 279 -12.73 12.77 21.83
CA GLY A 279 -13.16 11.38 21.78
C GLY A 279 -12.32 10.46 22.67
N ASN A 280 -13.00 9.60 23.43
CA ASN A 280 -12.32 8.56 24.20
C ASN A 280 -11.90 7.43 23.25
N ILE A 281 -10.60 7.15 23.19
CA ILE A 281 -10.06 6.02 22.42
C ILE A 281 -9.94 4.83 23.37
N PHE A 282 -10.42 3.66 22.96
CA PHE A 282 -10.34 2.44 23.77
C PHE A 282 -9.58 1.33 23.06
N THR A 283 -8.89 0.51 23.83
CA THR A 283 -8.25 -0.73 23.36
C THR A 283 -8.44 -1.84 24.40
N THR A 284 -8.50 -3.09 23.94
CA THR A 284 -8.55 -4.26 24.80
C THR A 284 -7.15 -4.84 24.97
N VAL A 285 -6.84 -5.30 26.18
CA VAL A 285 -5.60 -6.00 26.49
C VAL A 285 -5.95 -7.32 27.16
N VAL A 286 -5.47 -8.41 26.59
CA VAL A 286 -5.48 -9.74 27.18
C VAL A 286 -4.10 -9.96 27.82
N VAL A 287 -4.09 -10.12 29.15
CA VAL A 287 -2.89 -10.48 29.91
C VAL A 287 -2.86 -12.00 30.02
N GLU A 288 -1.77 -12.59 29.54
CA GLU A 288 -1.49 -14.03 29.57
C GLU A 288 -0.57 -14.43 30.73
#